data_AF-A0A2V8CDB6-F1
#
_entry.id   AF-A0A2V8CDB6-F1
#
_cell.length_a   1.000
_cell.length_b   1.000
_cell.length_c   1.000
_cell.angle_alpha   90.00
_cell.angle_beta   90.00
_cell.angle_gamma   90.00
#
_symmetry.space_group_name_H-M   'P 1'
#
loop_
_entity.id
_entity.type
_entity.pdbx_description
1 polymer ?
#
loop_
_entity_poly.entity_id
_entity_poly.type
_entity_poly.pdbx_seq_one_letter_code
_entity_poly.pdbx_strand_id
1 'polypeptide(L)' 'VINRETGKIVSSFGRAGHFAGHFDQPHGIAVDSKGNVYVAENRGKRVQKFRIMGQ' A
#
# COMPACT_ATOMS: atom_id res chain seq x y z
N VAL A 1 3.51 3.79 -6.59
CA VAL A 1 3.60 5.27 -6.64
C VAL A 1 3.93 5.67 -8.05
N ILE A 2 3.14 6.57 -8.64
CA ILE A 2 3.33 7.06 -10.00
C ILE A 2 3.60 8.56 -9.97
N ASN A 3 4.44 9.04 -10.87
CA ASN A 3 4.57 10.46 -11.13
C ASN A 3 3.34 10.91 -11.94
N ARG A 4 2.65 11.97 -11.49
CA ARG A 4 1.36 12.39 -12.07
C ARG A 4 1.48 13.00 -13.47
N GLU A 5 2.62 13.61 -13.79
CA GLU A 5 2.83 14.30 -15.06
C GLU A 5 3.25 13.32 -16.16
N THR A 6 4.13 12.38 -15.82
CA THR A 6 4.76 11.47 -16.78
C THR A 6 4.12 10.08 -16.81
N GLY A 7 3.30 9.74 -15.82
CA GLY A 7 2.71 8.40 -15.64
C GLY A 7 3.72 7.31 -15.27
N LYS A 8 5.01 7.65 -15.12
CA LYS A 8 6.05 6.68 -14.79
C LYS A 8 5.89 6.14 -13.37
N ILE A 9 6.16 4.85 -13.20
CA ILE A 9 6.26 4.22 -11.89
C ILE A 9 7.50 4.77 -11.19
N VAL A 10 7.31 5.37 -10.02
CA VAL A 10 8.37 5.89 -9.15
C VAL A 10 8.82 4.83 -8.16
N SER A 11 7.86 4.10 -7.59
CA SER A 11 8.14 3.01 -6.65
C SER A 11 6.94 2.07 -6.52
N SER A 12 7.19 0.89 -5.97
CA SER A 12 6.17 -0.08 -5.60
C SER A 12 6.55 -0.71 -4.25
N PHE A 13 5.58 -1.28 -3.56
CA PHE A 13 5.81 -2.00 -2.31
C PHE A 13 4.81 -3.15 -2.21
N GLY A 14 5.14 -4.13 -1.39
CA GLY A 14 4.34 -5.34 -1.23
C GLY A 14 4.85 -6.55 -2.01
N ARG A 15 4.51 -7.73 -1.51
CA ARG A 15 4.59 -9.03 -2.21
C ARG A 15 3.57 -9.99 -1.63
N ALA A 16 3.35 -11.15 -2.25
CA ALA A 16 2.41 -12.14 -1.74
C ALA A 16 2.82 -12.69 -0.36
N GLY A 17 1.85 -12.95 0.52
CA GLY A 17 2.04 -13.67 1.77
C GLY A 17 1.41 -13.01 3.00
N HIS A 18 1.68 -13.58 4.17
CA HIS A 18 0.97 -13.24 5.41
C HIS A 18 1.81 -12.44 6.43
N PHE A 19 3.04 -12.08 6.10
CA PHE A 19 3.89 -11.25 6.97
C PHE A 19 3.60 -9.75 6.80
N ALA A 20 4.16 -8.92 7.69
CA ALA A 20 4.05 -7.47 7.58
C ALA A 20 4.67 -6.98 6.26
N GLY A 21 3.94 -6.14 5.54
CA GLY A 21 4.33 -5.68 4.20
C GLY A 21 4.12 -6.69 3.09
N HIS A 22 3.55 -7.86 3.37
CA HIS A 22 3.05 -8.80 2.37
C HIS A 22 1.52 -8.70 2.29
N PHE A 23 0.92 -9.20 1.21
CA PHE A 23 -0.51 -9.13 1.01
C PHE A 23 -1.10 -10.47 0.56
N ASP A 24 -2.28 -10.77 1.08
CA ASP A 24 -3.15 -11.86 0.68
C ASP A 24 -4.55 -11.32 0.33
N GLN A 25 -4.80 -11.18 -0.98
CA GLN A 25 -6.00 -10.58 -1.55
C GLN A 25 -6.30 -9.16 -1.02
N PRO A 26 -5.41 -8.18 -1.25
CA PRO A 26 -5.68 -6.78 -0.92
C PRO A 26 -6.81 -6.24 -1.79
N HIS A 27 -7.79 -5.58 -1.19
CA HIS A 27 -9.01 -5.13 -1.88
C HIS A 27 -9.35 -3.65 -1.62
N GLY A 28 -8.93 -3.09 -0.48
CA GLY A 28 -9.17 -1.69 -0.14
C GLY A 28 -7.87 -0.93 0.06
N ILE A 29 -7.83 0.32 -0.41
CA ILE A 29 -6.75 1.26 -0.11
C ILE A 29 -7.31 2.63 0.25
N ALA A 30 -6.78 3.23 1.32
CA ALA A 30 -7.13 4.58 1.76
C ALA A 30 -5.88 5.33 2.22
N VAL A 31 -5.93 6.67 2.17
CA VAL A 31 -4.83 7.54 2.61
C VAL A 31 -5.39 8.56 3.60
N ASP A 32 -4.75 8.72 4.76
CA ASP A 32 -5.13 9.73 5.74
C ASP A 32 -4.47 11.09 5.49
N SER A 33 -4.89 12.12 6.23
CA SER A 33 -4.34 13.49 6.11
C SER A 33 -2.86 13.62 6.49
N LYS A 34 -2.27 12.58 7.11
CA LYS A 34 -0.85 12.51 7.44
C LYS A 34 -0.05 11.71 6.40
N GLY A 35 -0.68 11.31 5.30
CA GLY A 35 -0.05 10.53 4.23
C GLY A 35 0.20 9.06 4.58
N ASN A 36 -0.42 8.53 5.64
CA ASN A 36 -0.35 7.09 5.89
C ASN A 36 -1.29 6.36 4.93
N VAL A 37 -0.81 5.24 4.39
CA VAL A 37 -1.57 4.37 3.50
C VAL A 37 -2.09 3.18 4.30
N TYR A 38 -3.38 2.88 4.16
CA TYR A 38 -4.02 1.73 4.77
C TYR A 38 -4.45 0.77 3.67
N VAL A 39 -4.08 -0.51 3.80
CA VAL A 39 -4.47 -1.55 2.87
C VAL A 39 -5.28 -2.60 3.62
N ALA A 40 -6.50 -2.86 3.15
CA ALA A 40 -7.39 -3.86 3.69
C ALA A 40 -7.35 -5.14 2.84
N GLU A 41 -7.16 -6.29 3.50
CA GLU A 41 -7.06 -7.61 2.88
C GLU A 41 -8.32 -8.44 3.17
N ASN A 42 -8.94 -8.97 2.11
CA ASN A 42 -10.13 -9.82 2.24
C ASN A 42 -9.76 -11.19 2.83
N ARG A 43 -8.75 -11.85 2.26
CA ARG A 43 -8.30 -13.18 2.72
C ARG A 43 -7.32 -13.10 3.89
N GLY A 44 -6.42 -12.12 3.86
CA GLY A 44 -5.52 -11.85 4.99
C GLY A 44 -6.22 -11.43 6.28
N LYS A 45 -7.53 -11.07 6.21
CA LYS A 45 -8.39 -10.68 7.35
C LYS A 45 -7.74 -9.62 8.24
N ARG A 46 -7.06 -8.66 7.64
CA ARG A 46 -6.32 -7.62 8.35
C ARG A 46 -6.30 -6.31 7.59
N VAL A 47 -5.98 -5.25 8.32
CA VAL A 47 -5.64 -3.95 7.75
C VAL A 47 -4.20 -3.65 8.14
N GLN A 48 -3.38 -3.28 7.15
CA GLN A 48 -1.99 -2.88 7.38
C GLN A 48 -1.83 -1.39 7.10
N LYS A 49 -1.10 -0.70 7.99
CA LYS A 49 -0.77 0.73 7.87
C LYS A 49 0.68 0.89 7.43
N PHE A 50 0.90 1.72 6.43
CA PHE A 50 2.20 2.04 5.88
C PHE A 50 2.43 3.54 5.90
N ARG A 51 3.69 3.94 6.07
CA ARG A 51 4.13 5.31 5.84
C ARG A 51 5.06 5.31 4.65
N ILE A 52 4.72 6.11 3.64
CA ILE A 52 5.62 6.33 2.51
C ILE A 52 6.71 7.27 3.00
N MET A 53 7.97 6.80 2.99
CA MET A 53 9.13 7.63 3.26
C MET A 53 9.78 7.99 1.93
N GLY A 54 10.05 9.28 1.70
CA GLY A 54 10.59 9.78 0.44
C GLY A 54 9.61 10.66 -0.34
N GLN A 55 9.32 11.83 0.22
CA GLN A 55 9.23 13.06 -0.58
C GLN A 55 10.53 13.81 -0.39
#